data_AF-A0A2B4R9S3-F1
#
_entry.id   AF-A0A2B4R9S3-F1
#
_cell.length_a   1.000
_cell.length_b   1.000
_cell.length_c   1.000
_cell.angle_alpha   90.00
_cell.angle_beta   90.00
_cell.angle_gamma   90.00
#
_symmetry.space_group_name_H-M   'P 1'
#
loop_
_entity.id
_entity.type
_entity.pdbx_description
1 polymer ?
#
loop_
_entity_poly.entity_id
_entity_poly.type
_entity_poly.pdbx_seq_one_letter_code
_entity_poly.pdbx_strand_id
1 'polypeptide(L)'
;MLATLWLPLLQVYAMEKKETREKRLTESRLEGHVELEEDCTSRFGLSSSIYARHEDALLEAHTDVIRGELAKNRAEARKLALLEMGEEGNNENAIAEVPVSFDGTWSRRGYSANLCVSSVISAASGKVLDFEVISKVCSQCNQKKANCTQEAFEDWL
;
A
#
# COMPACT_ATOMS: atom_id res chain seq x y z
N MET A 1 24.42 -2.45 -43.17
CA MET A 1 23.86 -3.54 -42.34
C MET A 1 24.64 -3.67 -41.02
N LEU A 2 24.63 -2.66 -40.14
CA LEU A 2 25.32 -2.73 -38.83
C LEU A 2 24.51 -2.14 -37.65
N ALA A 3 23.38 -1.47 -37.89
CA ALA A 3 22.61 -0.81 -36.83
C ALA A 3 21.61 -1.72 -36.10
N THR A 4 21.32 -2.91 -36.62
CA THR A 4 20.28 -3.82 -36.07
C THR A 4 20.77 -4.78 -34.99
N LEU A 5 22.09 -4.87 -34.76
CA LEU A 5 22.66 -5.77 -33.74
C LEU A 5 22.90 -5.10 -32.38
N TRP A 6 22.79 -3.77 -32.28
CA TRP A 6 23.13 -3.02 -31.06
C TRP A 6 21.93 -2.67 -30.17
N LEU A 7 20.72 -2.58 -30.75
CA LEU A 7 19.49 -2.30 -30.00
C LEU A 7 19.14 -3.38 -28.95
N PRO A 8 19.23 -4.70 -29.26
CA PRO A 8 18.95 -5.72 -28.25
C PRO A 8 19.93 -5.70 -27.08
N LEU A 9 21.21 -5.43 -27.35
CA LEU A 9 22.26 -5.34 -26.32
C LEU A 9 22.08 -4.12 -25.41
N LEU A 10 21.69 -2.97 -25.96
CA LEU A 10 21.33 -1.78 -25.19
C LEU A 10 20.07 -2.00 -24.34
N GLN A 11 19.08 -2.72 -24.85
CA GLN A 11 17.87 -3.06 -24.13
C GLN A 11 18.18 -3.98 -22.93
N VAL A 12 18.98 -5.03 -23.15
CA VAL A 12 19.41 -5.98 -22.10
C VAL A 12 20.26 -5.25 -21.04
N TYR A 13 21.23 -4.43 -21.45
CA TYR A 13 22.05 -3.65 -20.54
C TYR A 13 21.24 -2.64 -19.72
N ALA A 14 20.23 -2.00 -20.33
CA ALA A 14 19.33 -1.08 -19.64
C ALA A 14 18.42 -1.82 -18.64
N MET A 15 17.95 -3.03 -18.96
CA MET A 15 17.19 -3.86 -18.03
C MET A 15 18.05 -4.37 -16.87
N GLU A 16 19.28 -4.83 -17.14
CA GLU A 16 20.21 -5.32 -16.12
C GLU A 16 20.64 -4.18 -15.17
N LYS A 17 20.87 -2.97 -15.69
CA LYS A 17 21.10 -1.79 -14.85
C LYS A 17 19.87 -1.36 -14.06
N LYS A 18 18.66 -1.54 -14.60
CA LYS A 18 17.41 -1.25 -13.89
C LYS A 18 17.22 -2.22 -12.73
N GLU A 19 17.44 -3.51 -12.96
CA GLU A 19 17.34 -4.56 -11.94
C GLU A 19 18.41 -4.40 -10.84
N THR A 20 19.65 -4.09 -11.21
CA THR A 20 20.74 -3.84 -10.24
C THR A 20 20.52 -2.56 -9.42
N ARG A 21 19.81 -1.58 -9.98
CA ARG A 21 19.45 -0.33 -9.28
C ARG A 21 18.23 -0.54 -8.36
N GLU A 22 17.26 -1.33 -8.80
CA GLU A 22 16.09 -1.71 -7.98
C GLU A 22 16.53 -2.55 -6.78
N LYS A 23 17.44 -3.52 -6.96
CA LYS A 23 18.04 -4.31 -5.86
C LYS A 23 18.71 -3.41 -4.81
N ARG A 24 19.55 -2.45 -5.24
CA ARG A 24 20.20 -1.48 -4.33
C ARG A 24 19.23 -0.56 -3.59
N LEU A 25 18.10 -0.20 -4.20
CA LEU A 25 17.10 0.68 -3.59
C LEU A 25 16.17 -0.06 -2.62
N THR A 26 15.93 -1.36 -2.84
CA THR A 26 15.24 -2.20 -1.85
C THR A 26 16.12 -2.48 -0.64
N GLU A 27 17.41 -2.71 -0.86
CA GLU A 27 18.42 -2.89 0.18
C GLU A 27 18.55 -1.63 1.03
N SER A 28 18.67 -0.45 0.40
CA SER A 28 18.75 0.84 1.13
C SER A 28 17.52 1.20 1.95
N ARG A 29 16.36 0.59 1.70
CA ARG A 29 15.13 0.85 2.46
C ARG A 29 14.95 -0.12 3.63
N LEU A 30 15.37 -1.37 3.46
CA LEU A 30 15.50 -2.30 4.58
C LEU A 30 16.55 -1.77 5.55
N GLU A 31 17.65 -1.22 5.04
CA GLU A 31 18.66 -0.50 5.84
C GLU A 31 18.03 0.62 6.68
N GLY A 32 17.18 1.48 6.12
CA GLY A 32 16.58 2.57 6.90
C GLY A 32 15.61 2.15 8.02
N HIS A 33 14.89 1.03 7.86
CA HIS A 33 14.03 0.49 8.94
C HIS A 33 14.86 -0.19 10.03
N VAL A 34 15.92 -0.90 9.62
CA VAL A 34 16.92 -1.47 10.53
C VAL A 34 17.67 -0.37 11.27
N GLU A 35 18.00 0.74 10.61
CA GLU A 35 18.71 1.87 11.20
C GLU A 35 17.86 2.61 12.24
N LEU A 36 16.53 2.73 12.02
CA LEU A 36 15.61 3.26 13.03
C LEU A 36 15.42 2.32 14.22
N GLU A 37 15.35 1.01 13.98
CA GLU A 37 15.30 -0.01 15.03
C GLU A 37 16.61 -0.01 15.85
N GLU A 38 17.76 0.09 15.19
CA GLU A 38 19.08 0.22 15.82
C GLU A 38 19.22 1.55 16.57
N ASP A 39 18.67 2.67 16.06
CA ASP A 39 18.68 3.96 16.76
C ASP A 39 17.80 3.93 18.01
N CYS A 40 16.60 3.34 17.92
CA CYS A 40 15.72 3.11 19.06
C CYS A 40 16.35 2.18 20.11
N THR A 41 17.06 1.15 19.65
CA THR A 41 17.75 0.20 20.53
C THR A 41 18.99 0.80 21.18
N SER A 42 19.78 1.57 20.42
CA SER A 42 21.07 2.11 20.88
C SER A 42 20.95 3.43 21.63
N ARG A 43 20.10 4.37 21.20
CA ARG A 43 19.95 5.69 21.86
C ARG A 43 18.97 5.67 23.02
N PHE A 44 17.89 4.91 22.90
CA PHE A 44 16.81 4.90 23.89
C PHE A 44 16.80 3.65 24.76
N GLY A 45 17.70 2.69 24.49
CA GLY A 45 17.82 1.46 25.28
C GLY A 45 16.58 0.57 25.21
N LEU A 46 15.74 0.73 24.18
CA LEU A 46 14.55 -0.09 23.98
C LEU A 46 14.98 -1.42 23.37
N SER A 47 14.50 -2.56 23.88
CA SER A 47 14.69 -3.80 23.14
C SER A 47 13.85 -3.77 21.85
N SER A 48 14.35 -4.41 20.78
CA SER A 48 13.63 -4.63 19.52
C SER A 48 12.18 -5.11 19.76
N SER A 49 11.98 -6.04 20.70
CA SER A 49 10.67 -6.54 21.10
C SER A 49 9.75 -5.48 21.73
N ILE A 50 10.29 -4.52 22.47
CA ILE A 50 9.51 -3.42 23.05
C ILE A 50 9.12 -2.43 21.96
N TYR A 51 10.03 -2.13 21.04
CA TYR A 51 9.76 -1.27 19.89
C TYR A 51 8.66 -1.85 18.99
N ALA A 52 8.78 -3.12 18.59
CA ALA A 52 7.77 -3.79 17.78
C ALA A 52 6.38 -3.78 18.43
N ARG A 53 6.28 -4.09 19.73
CA ARG A 53 5.00 -4.00 20.47
C ARG A 53 4.44 -2.59 20.50
N HIS A 54 5.31 -1.58 20.56
CA HIS A 54 4.88 -0.19 20.54
C HIS A 54 4.31 0.19 19.17
N GLU A 55 4.96 -0.23 18.08
CA GLU A 55 4.44 -0.05 16.73
C GLU A 55 3.09 -0.74 16.53
N ASP A 56 2.95 -1.99 17.00
CA ASP A 56 1.68 -2.72 16.92
C ASP A 56 0.55 -1.98 17.67
N ALA A 57 0.84 -1.48 18.87
CA ALA A 57 -0.12 -0.70 19.66
C ALA A 57 -0.52 0.61 18.98
N LEU A 58 0.43 1.29 18.31
CA LEU A 58 0.14 2.48 17.52
C LEU A 58 -0.74 2.15 16.31
N LEU A 59 -0.42 1.08 15.59
CA LEU A 59 -1.20 0.63 14.43
C LEU A 59 -2.63 0.29 14.82
N GLU A 60 -2.82 -0.41 15.94
CA GLU A 60 -4.14 -0.75 16.46
C GLU A 60 -4.95 0.52 16.79
N ALA A 61 -4.36 1.42 17.58
CA ALA A 61 -5.02 2.68 17.94
C ALA A 61 -5.39 3.54 16.73
N HIS A 62 -4.49 3.63 15.73
CA HIS A 62 -4.77 4.33 14.48
C HIS A 62 -5.90 3.67 13.70
N THR A 63 -5.90 2.34 13.62
CA THR A 63 -6.90 1.58 12.87
C THR A 63 -8.30 1.78 13.47
N ASP A 64 -8.43 1.84 14.79
CA ASP A 64 -9.73 2.04 15.45
C ASP A 64 -10.30 3.44 15.21
N VAL A 65 -9.46 4.48 15.29
CA VAL A 65 -9.86 5.84 14.95
C VAL A 65 -10.32 5.91 13.50
N ILE A 66 -9.54 5.32 12.60
CA ILE A 66 -9.84 5.27 11.16
C ILE A 66 -11.17 4.57 10.90
N ARG A 67 -11.40 3.38 11.48
CA ARG A 67 -12.66 2.63 11.32
C ARG A 67 -13.86 3.45 11.76
N GLY A 68 -13.74 4.14 12.90
CA GLY A 68 -14.78 5.02 13.42
C GLY A 68 -15.10 6.18 12.48
N GLU A 69 -14.07 6.81 11.90
CA GLU A 69 -14.25 7.94 11.00
C GLU A 69 -14.81 7.51 9.63
N LEU A 70 -14.30 6.43 9.05
CA LEU A 70 -14.82 5.88 7.79
C LEU A 70 -16.29 5.43 7.94
N ALA A 71 -16.69 4.90 9.10
CA ALA A 71 -18.10 4.56 9.36
C ALA A 71 -19.01 5.79 9.32
N LYS A 72 -18.59 6.93 9.90
CA LYS A 72 -19.34 8.19 9.82
C LYS A 72 -19.42 8.69 8.38
N ASN A 73 -18.30 8.67 7.65
CA ASN A 73 -18.25 9.10 6.25
C ASN A 73 -19.19 8.27 5.37
N ARG A 74 -19.22 6.95 5.56
CA ARG A 74 -20.16 6.05 4.86
C ARG A 74 -21.62 6.35 5.19
N ALA A 75 -21.93 6.60 6.47
CA ALA A 75 -23.29 6.95 6.87
C ALA A 75 -23.76 8.27 6.25
N GLU A 76 -22.88 9.28 6.20
CA GLU A 76 -23.16 10.56 5.57
C GLU A 76 -23.33 10.42 4.05
N ALA A 77 -22.44 9.71 3.37
CA ALA A 77 -22.56 9.46 1.93
C ALA A 77 -23.85 8.68 1.58
N ARG A 78 -24.22 7.68 2.40
CA ARG A 78 -25.49 6.96 2.25
C ARG A 78 -26.68 7.89 2.40
N LYS A 79 -26.67 8.78 3.41
CA LYS A 79 -27.75 9.74 3.63
C LYS A 79 -27.91 10.68 2.43
N LEU A 80 -26.81 11.22 1.91
CA LEU A 80 -26.85 12.11 0.74
C LEU A 80 -27.38 11.41 -0.51
N ALA A 81 -26.93 10.17 -0.77
CA ALA A 81 -27.42 9.38 -1.89
C ALA A 81 -28.94 9.11 -1.83
N LEU A 82 -29.48 8.79 -0.65
CA LEU A 82 -30.92 8.59 -0.47
C LEU A 82 -31.72 9.90 -0.69
N LEU A 83 -31.18 11.03 -0.24
CA LEU A 83 -31.80 12.34 -0.45
C LEU A 83 -31.83 12.72 -1.94
N GLU A 84 -30.76 12.46 -2.68
CA GLU A 84 -30.72 12.70 -4.14
C GLU A 84 -31.74 11.84 -4.90
N MET A 85 -32.01 10.63 -4.42
CA MET A 85 -33.01 9.71 -4.98
C MET A 85 -34.46 10.07 -4.60
N GLY A 86 -34.67 11.08 -3.74
CA GLY A 86 -36.00 11.46 -3.25
C GLY A 86 -36.61 10.46 -2.26
N GLU A 87 -35.82 9.53 -1.72
CA GLU A 87 -36.26 8.59 -0.69
C GLU A 87 -36.09 9.22 0.71
N GLU A 88 -37.13 9.92 1.15
CA GLU A 88 -37.23 10.41 2.53
C GLU A 88 -37.75 9.30 3.45
N GLY A 89 -36.89 8.33 3.80
CA GLY A 89 -37.29 7.23 4.67
C GLY A 89 -36.12 6.61 5.42
N ASN A 90 -36.28 6.41 6.73
CA ASN A 90 -35.31 5.70 7.58
C ASN A 90 -35.38 4.18 7.36
N ASN A 91 -35.36 3.75 6.10
CA ASN A 91 -35.25 2.33 5.76
C ASN A 91 -33.76 1.95 5.84
N GLU A 92 -33.39 1.36 6.97
CA GLU A 92 -32.02 0.88 7.22
C GLU A 92 -31.58 -0.17 6.20
N ASN A 93 -32.53 -0.88 5.59
CA ASN A 93 -32.29 -1.88 4.56
C ASN A 93 -32.35 -1.33 3.13
N ALA A 94 -32.64 -0.03 2.93
CA ALA A 94 -32.61 0.55 1.59
C ALA A 94 -31.18 0.50 1.01
N ILE A 95 -31.08 0.09 -0.25
CA ILE A 95 -29.84 0.08 -1.00
C ILE A 95 -29.61 1.49 -1.53
N ALA A 96 -28.52 2.13 -1.12
CA ALA A 96 -28.15 3.45 -1.61
C ALA A 96 -27.05 3.32 -2.68
N GLU A 97 -27.30 3.87 -3.86
CA GLU A 97 -26.29 3.99 -4.90
C GLU A 97 -25.44 5.22 -4.63
N VAL A 98 -24.21 5.01 -4.16
CA VAL A 98 -23.30 6.11 -3.84
C VAL A 98 -22.33 6.31 -5.00
N PRO A 99 -22.36 7.47 -5.70
CA PRO A 99 -21.35 7.78 -6.70
C PRO A 99 -20.00 7.99 -6.01
N VAL A 100 -18.94 7.37 -6.54
CA VAL A 100 -17.59 7.43 -5.99
C VAL A 100 -16.55 7.79 -7.05
N SER A 101 -15.49 8.46 -6.60
CA SER A 101 -14.23 8.58 -7.33
C SER A 101 -13.15 7.74 -6.65
N PHE A 102 -12.15 7.35 -7.43
CA PHE A 102 -10.99 6.61 -6.93
C PHE A 102 -9.76 7.46 -7.15
N ASP A 103 -8.95 7.60 -6.11
CA ASP A 103 -7.65 8.25 -6.19
C ASP A 103 -6.59 7.39 -5.47
N GLY A 104 -5.33 7.62 -5.79
CA GLY A 104 -4.25 6.91 -5.14
C GLY A 104 -2.91 7.58 -5.35
N THR A 105 -2.07 7.48 -4.32
CA THR A 105 -0.73 8.03 -4.35
C THR A 105 0.30 6.94 -4.12
N TRP A 106 1.34 6.98 -4.94
CA TRP A 106 2.51 6.13 -4.79
C TRP A 106 3.54 6.83 -3.90
N SER A 107 4.19 6.07 -3.02
CA SER A 107 5.18 6.62 -2.08
C SER A 107 6.38 7.31 -2.75
N ARG A 108 6.61 7.01 -4.04
CA ARG A 108 7.61 7.67 -4.89
C ARG A 108 7.01 7.90 -6.29
N ARG A 109 7.52 8.89 -7.02
CA ARG A 109 7.16 9.06 -8.44
C ARG A 109 7.89 8.02 -9.31
N GLY A 110 7.15 7.43 -10.25
CA GLY A 110 7.68 6.49 -11.25
C GLY A 110 7.53 5.01 -10.86
N TYR A 111 8.03 4.14 -11.74
CA TYR A 111 7.84 2.69 -11.65
C TYR A 111 8.46 2.03 -10.40
N SER A 112 9.35 2.73 -9.68
CA SER A 112 10.08 2.24 -8.51
C SER A 112 9.32 2.41 -7.17
N ALA A 113 8.08 2.90 -7.19
CA ALA A 113 7.29 2.97 -5.98
C ALA A 113 6.87 1.58 -5.52
N ASN A 114 7.20 1.25 -4.27
CA ASN A 114 6.91 -0.05 -3.68
C ASN A 114 5.65 -0.05 -2.82
N LEU A 115 5.12 1.12 -2.48
CA LEU A 115 3.92 1.29 -1.68
C LEU A 115 2.99 2.27 -2.39
N CYS A 116 1.71 1.94 -2.41
CA CYS A 116 0.61 2.79 -2.87
C CYS A 116 -0.42 2.86 -1.76
N VAL A 117 -1.04 4.02 -1.59
CA VAL A 117 -2.31 4.12 -0.86
C VAL A 117 -3.35 4.52 -1.88
N SER A 118 -4.42 3.75 -1.98
CA SER A 118 -5.57 4.06 -2.83
C SER A 118 -6.80 4.26 -1.97
N SER A 119 -7.61 5.25 -2.30
CA SER A 119 -8.77 5.66 -1.52
C SER A 119 -10.01 5.72 -2.41
N VAL A 120 -11.14 5.33 -1.84
CA VAL A 120 -12.47 5.50 -2.43
C VAL A 120 -13.10 6.74 -1.80
N ILE A 121 -13.52 7.69 -2.63
CA ILE A 121 -14.02 8.99 -2.18
C ILE A 121 -15.45 9.15 -2.68
N SER A 122 -16.38 9.51 -1.81
CA SER A 122 -17.76 9.82 -2.21
C SER A 122 -17.78 11.10 -3.05
N ALA A 123 -18.42 11.05 -4.22
CA ALA A 123 -18.56 12.23 -5.09
C ALA A 123 -19.48 13.30 -4.46
N ALA A 124 -20.48 12.89 -3.68
CA ALA A 124 -21.44 13.80 -3.04
C ALA A 124 -20.85 14.50 -1.81
N SER A 125 -20.16 13.77 -0.93
CA SER A 125 -19.59 14.34 0.31
C SER A 125 -18.14 14.82 0.18
N GLY A 126 -17.40 14.34 -0.82
CA GLY A 126 -15.97 14.58 -0.96
C GLY A 126 -15.12 13.85 0.11
N LYS A 127 -15.71 12.95 0.90
CA LYS A 127 -15.04 12.25 2.00
C LYS A 127 -14.60 10.84 1.59
N VAL A 128 -13.52 10.38 2.20
CA VAL A 128 -13.00 9.02 2.03
C VAL A 128 -13.94 8.02 2.70
N LEU A 129 -14.39 7.03 1.94
CA LEU A 129 -15.25 5.93 2.39
C LEU A 129 -14.45 4.70 2.79
N ASP A 130 -13.33 4.48 2.10
CA ASP A 130 -12.40 3.40 2.38
C ASP A 130 -11.03 3.68 1.75
N PHE A 131 -10.00 2.97 2.19
CA PHE A 131 -8.69 2.98 1.54
C PHE A 131 -7.97 1.66 1.70
N GLU A 132 -7.04 1.40 0.78
CA GLU A 132 -6.21 0.20 0.75
C GLU A 132 -4.74 0.58 0.60
N VAL A 133 -3.85 -0.11 1.33
CA VAL A 133 -2.41 0.07 1.24
C VAL A 133 -1.80 -1.09 0.47
N ILE A 134 -1.39 -0.83 -0.76
CA ILE A 134 -0.86 -1.85 -1.66
C ILE A 134 0.66 -1.80 -1.65
N SER A 135 1.31 -2.97 -1.47
CA SER A 135 2.76 -3.11 -1.58
C SER A 135 3.15 -3.95 -2.79
N LYS A 136 4.16 -3.51 -3.54
CA LYS A 136 4.82 -4.35 -4.57
C LYS A 136 5.81 -5.34 -3.97
N VAL A 137 6.13 -5.19 -2.69
CA VAL A 137 7.14 -6.00 -2.00
C VAL A 137 6.48 -6.71 -0.82
N CYS A 138 6.57 -8.03 -0.79
CA CYS A 138 6.10 -8.84 0.33
C CYS A 138 7.29 -9.61 0.90
N SER A 139 7.56 -9.43 2.20
CA SER A 139 8.67 -10.10 2.89
C SER A 139 8.52 -11.61 2.88
N GLN A 140 7.29 -12.12 3.08
CA GLN A 140 6.99 -13.55 3.02
C GLN A 140 7.23 -14.12 1.62
N CYS A 141 6.78 -13.42 0.57
CA CYS A 141 7.03 -13.82 -0.80
C CYS A 141 8.54 -13.83 -1.11
N ASN A 142 9.29 -12.82 -0.63
CA ASN A 142 10.74 -12.76 -0.82
C ASN A 142 11.47 -13.91 -0.11
N GLN A 143 11.10 -14.21 1.14
CA GLN A 143 11.67 -15.34 1.88
C GLN A 143 11.33 -16.68 1.22
N LYS A 144 10.10 -16.86 0.75
CA LYS A 144 9.70 -18.07 0.06
C LYS A 144 10.45 -18.24 -1.26
N LYS A 145 10.56 -17.19 -2.07
CA LYS A 145 11.39 -17.19 -3.31
C LYS A 145 12.86 -17.52 -3.04
N ALA A 146 13.42 -17.02 -1.94
CA ALA A 146 14.80 -17.32 -1.57
C ALA A 146 15.01 -18.80 -1.20
N ASN A 147 13.95 -19.47 -0.73
CA ASN A 147 14.02 -20.81 -0.14
C ASN A 147 13.42 -21.92 -1.02
N CYS A 148 12.91 -21.62 -2.21
CA CYS A 148 12.36 -22.64 -3.11
C CYS A 148 12.61 -22.33 -4.59
N THR A 149 12.47 -23.36 -5.42
CA THR A 149 12.54 -23.24 -6.89
C THR A 149 11.35 -22.45 -7.43
N GLN A 150 11.51 -21.87 -8.62
CA GLN A 150 10.47 -21.08 -9.28
C GLN A 150 9.13 -21.85 -9.43
N GLU A 151 9.15 -23.12 -9.86
CA GLU A 151 7.94 -23.97 -9.93
C GLU A 151 7.25 -24.11 -8.57
N ALA A 152 7.99 -24.50 -7.54
CA ALA A 152 7.46 -24.63 -6.18
C ALA A 152 6.97 -23.30 -5.57
N PHE A 153 7.45 -22.16 -6.07
CA PHE A 153 6.94 -20.85 -5.70
C PHE A 153 5.62 -20.53 -6.42
N GLU A 154 5.52 -20.86 -7.71
CA GLU A 154 4.30 -20.66 -8.51
C GLU A 154 3.13 -21.51 -8.03
N ASP A 155 3.39 -22.76 -7.62
CA ASP A 155 2.38 -23.64 -7.00
C ASP A 155 1.88 -23.15 -5.64
N TRP A 156 2.60 -22.23 -4.99
CA TRP A 156 2.25 -21.69 -3.66
C TRP A 156 1.40 -20.42 -3.72
N LEU A 157 1.48 -19.65 -4.81
CA LEU A 157 0.73 -18.41 -5.01
C LEU A 157 -0.78 -18.66 -5.10
#